data_AF-K6USM2-F1
#
_entry.id   AF-K6USM2-F1
#
_cell.length_a   1.000
_cell.length_b   1.000
_cell.length_c   1.000
_cell.angle_alpha   90.00
_cell.angle_beta   90.00
_cell.angle_gamma   90.00
#
_symmetry.space_group_name_H-M   'P 1'
#
loop_
_entity.id
_entity.type
_entity.pdbx_description
1 polymer ?
#
loop_
_entity_poly.entity_id
_entity_poly.type
_entity_poly.pdbx_seq_one_letter_code
_entity_poly.pdbx_strand_id
1 'polypeptide(L)'
;MSTCDSLGSSGAKVEGAENAETTQKGEYPVEGEVNPGGVTPGEVNPGEVNPTTLNEDPKEEEEKAKLQASTLDDGVNINVIIERLSKEDPQSLAKIYSLMKNNNCLNFYPLLTPYHNIKKIVDILIEENYEHENTWCVHCDAAFICQLLYEGFIPVASKQKVCKVEKNQTKVVKECLLIPKIHYVRSCMHPSEIHISRKVKKKCRGYYITVDKDFDGVLQGIVEKHGQNWLYPFVQKEFKKIFEKKITYMNVRMHSVELWCDDFLAAGEIGCTVGSIYTSLTGFQRRSCAGTIQLCALAKLLQHQKFDLWDLGMLLPYKKTIGSKEVSMKDFFKMHRSTDSTAASSSMARRTGPLRCNQKRSQKCNQKRSQKCNQKRNQKCNQKCSQKCSQK
;
A
#
# COMPACT_ATOMS: atom_id res chain seq x y z
N MET A 1 35.15 -5.74 -5.67
CA MET A 1 34.92 -6.66 -4.53
C MET A 1 34.53 -5.87 -3.29
N SER A 2 33.23 -5.83 -2.99
CA SER A 2 32.64 -5.72 -1.64
C SER A 2 31.13 -5.65 -1.86
N THR A 3 30.44 -6.74 -1.52
CA THR A 3 29.03 -7.02 -1.82
C THR A 3 28.11 -6.23 -0.90
N CYS A 4 27.09 -5.57 -1.47
CA CYS A 4 25.98 -4.97 -0.71
C CYS A 4 25.08 -6.08 -0.15
N ASP A 5 24.90 -6.06 1.18
CA ASP A 5 23.98 -6.93 1.89
C ASP A 5 22.51 -6.66 1.50
N SER A 6 21.84 -7.74 1.11
CA SER A 6 20.43 -7.84 0.78
C SER A 6 19.53 -7.38 1.93
N LEU A 7 18.53 -6.56 1.62
CA LEU A 7 17.43 -6.23 2.51
C LEU A 7 16.63 -7.52 2.82
N GLY A 8 16.77 -8.00 4.06
CA GLY A 8 16.31 -9.32 4.49
C GLY A 8 14.81 -9.57 4.33
N SER A 9 14.49 -10.54 3.46
CA SER A 9 13.25 -11.30 3.48
C SER A 9 13.46 -12.54 4.35
N SER A 10 12.76 -12.65 5.47
CA SER A 10 12.80 -13.87 6.30
C SER A 10 11.77 -14.86 5.77
N GLY A 11 12.21 -15.82 4.95
CA GLY A 11 11.45 -16.99 4.50
C GLY A 11 12.34 -18.23 4.56
N ALA A 12 11.85 -19.30 5.19
CA ALA A 12 12.59 -20.50 5.54
C ALA A 12 13.14 -21.30 4.33
N LYS A 13 14.30 -21.93 4.54
CA LYS A 13 15.06 -22.80 3.63
C LYS A 13 14.28 -24.04 3.17
N VAL A 14 14.41 -24.38 1.88
CA VAL A 14 14.52 -25.76 1.36
C VAL A 14 15.48 -25.74 0.15
N GLU A 15 16.42 -26.67 0.12
CA GLU A 15 17.54 -26.82 -0.82
C GLU A 15 17.17 -27.44 -2.19
N GLY A 16 17.98 -27.18 -3.22
CA GLY A 16 18.32 -28.18 -4.24
C GLY A 16 18.39 -27.77 -5.73
N ALA A 17 19.62 -27.74 -6.26
CA ALA A 17 20.07 -28.06 -7.64
C ALA A 17 20.13 -27.00 -8.78
N GLU A 18 21.36 -26.49 -9.00
CA GLU A 18 22.19 -26.51 -10.24
C GLU A 18 21.54 -26.44 -11.65
N ASN A 19 21.89 -25.44 -12.49
CA ASN A 19 23.05 -25.41 -13.41
C ASN A 19 22.91 -24.40 -14.59
N ALA A 20 24.10 -23.94 -15.04
CA ALA A 20 24.52 -23.53 -16.40
C ALA A 20 24.30 -22.09 -16.93
N GLU A 21 25.45 -21.46 -17.21
CA GLU A 21 25.76 -20.24 -17.96
C GLU A 21 25.37 -20.32 -19.44
N THR A 22 25.13 -19.17 -20.11
CA THR A 22 25.88 -18.80 -21.34
C THR A 22 25.80 -17.29 -21.62
N THR A 23 26.96 -16.72 -21.91
CA THR A 23 27.25 -15.32 -22.26
C THR A 23 27.32 -15.18 -23.79
N GLN A 24 26.80 -14.11 -24.40
CA GLN A 24 27.27 -13.66 -25.72
C GLN A 24 27.33 -12.12 -25.86
N LYS A 25 28.48 -11.67 -26.35
CA LYS A 25 28.88 -10.33 -26.81
C LYS A 25 28.64 -10.19 -28.32
N GLY A 26 28.65 -8.94 -28.81
CA GLY A 26 28.96 -8.56 -30.20
C GLY A 26 28.45 -7.13 -30.47
N GLU A 27 29.28 -6.09 -30.39
CA GLU A 27 30.24 -5.57 -31.39
C GLU A 27 29.62 -4.63 -32.44
N TYR A 28 30.12 -3.39 -32.43
CA TYR A 28 29.91 -2.31 -33.41
C TYR A 28 30.81 -2.52 -34.65
N PRO A 29 30.50 -1.82 -35.76
CA PRO A 29 31.57 -1.24 -36.56
C PRO A 29 31.41 0.27 -36.81
N VAL A 30 32.56 0.83 -37.15
CA VAL A 30 32.97 2.23 -37.22
C VAL A 30 33.27 2.60 -38.69
N GLU A 31 33.10 3.89 -38.98
CA GLU A 31 33.76 4.72 -40.01
C GLU A 31 33.41 4.65 -41.51
N GLY A 32 33.40 5.86 -42.07
CA GLY A 32 33.40 6.19 -43.50
C GLY A 32 33.40 7.71 -43.69
N GLU A 33 34.56 8.35 -43.50
CA GLU A 33 34.83 9.73 -43.94
C GLU A 33 35.04 9.78 -45.47
N VAL A 34 34.49 10.80 -46.15
CA VAL A 34 35.10 11.37 -47.37
C VAL A 34 34.95 12.89 -47.35
N ASN A 35 35.97 13.54 -47.90
CA ASN A 35 36.51 14.87 -47.65
C ASN A 35 36.03 15.90 -48.74
N PRO A 36 36.61 17.11 -48.92
CA PRO A 36 35.89 18.38 -48.78
C PRO A 36 35.86 19.24 -50.06
N GLY A 37 35.19 20.40 -49.99
CA GLY A 37 35.27 21.44 -51.02
C GLY A 37 35.11 22.83 -50.41
N GLY A 38 36.19 23.61 -50.37
CA GLY A 38 36.20 25.01 -49.99
C GLY A 38 36.32 25.94 -51.19
N VAL A 39 35.80 27.16 -51.09
CA VAL A 39 36.30 28.38 -51.76
C VAL A 39 36.01 29.59 -50.86
N THR A 40 36.96 30.52 -50.90
CA THR A 40 37.41 31.61 -50.03
C THR A 40 36.63 32.96 -50.16
N PRO A 41 37.00 34.00 -49.37
CA PRO A 41 36.12 35.10 -48.92
C PRO A 41 36.27 36.40 -49.71
N GLY A 42 35.35 37.34 -49.48
CA GLY A 42 35.47 38.75 -49.88
C GLY A 42 35.13 39.71 -48.73
N GLU A 43 36.13 40.47 -48.29
CA GLU A 43 36.01 41.77 -47.61
C GLU A 43 35.61 42.84 -48.68
N VAL A 44 35.07 44.05 -48.42
CA VAL A 44 35.40 45.08 -47.42
C VAL A 44 34.29 46.19 -47.38
N ASN A 45 34.02 46.70 -46.17
CA ASN A 45 33.92 48.13 -45.76
C ASN A 45 32.62 49.00 -45.86
N PRO A 46 32.53 50.06 -45.01
CA PRO A 46 31.39 50.31 -44.11
C PRO A 46 30.55 51.54 -44.47
N GLY A 47 29.35 51.63 -43.91
CA GLY A 47 28.51 52.82 -44.02
C GLY A 47 27.37 52.84 -43.02
N GLU A 48 27.44 53.83 -42.13
CA GLU A 48 26.34 54.59 -41.52
C GLU A 48 25.36 53.90 -40.54
N VAL A 49 25.53 54.31 -39.29
CA VAL A 49 24.59 54.17 -38.18
C VAL A 49 23.60 55.34 -38.24
N ASN A 50 22.30 55.06 -38.16
CA ASN A 50 21.29 56.01 -37.65
C ASN A 50 20.01 55.26 -37.21
N PRO A 51 19.21 55.84 -36.30
CA PRO A 51 18.68 55.10 -35.16
C PRO A 51 17.22 54.67 -35.33
N THR A 52 16.92 53.53 -34.72
CA THR A 52 15.75 53.27 -33.89
C THR A 52 14.38 53.74 -34.41
N THR A 53 13.64 52.81 -34.99
CA THR A 53 12.25 52.49 -34.61
C THR A 53 11.86 51.19 -35.32
N LEU A 54 11.99 50.06 -34.64
CA LEU A 54 11.30 48.83 -35.05
C LEU A 54 10.17 48.61 -34.06
N ASN A 55 8.97 48.78 -34.59
CA ASN A 55 7.72 48.39 -33.96
C ASN A 55 7.84 46.92 -33.56
N GLU A 56 7.60 46.63 -32.28
CA GLU A 56 7.50 45.26 -31.80
C GLU A 56 6.32 44.59 -32.50
N ASP A 57 6.61 43.56 -33.30
CA ASP A 57 5.61 42.80 -34.03
C ASP A 57 4.64 42.17 -33.00
N PRO A 58 3.31 42.40 -33.11
CA PRO A 58 2.33 41.80 -32.21
C PRO A 58 2.38 40.26 -32.20
N LYS A 59 2.96 39.68 -33.25
CA LYS A 59 3.20 38.23 -33.36
C LYS A 59 4.35 37.75 -32.48
N GLU A 60 5.39 38.54 -32.23
CA GLU A 60 6.48 38.16 -31.31
C GLU A 60 6.04 38.27 -29.84
N GLU A 61 5.18 39.24 -29.50
CA GLU A 61 4.54 39.29 -28.18
C GLU A 61 3.51 38.17 -27.99
N GLU A 62 2.74 37.82 -29.03
CA GLU A 62 1.81 36.69 -28.97
C GLU A 62 2.54 35.34 -28.95
N GLU A 63 3.71 35.22 -29.60
CA GLU A 63 4.57 34.05 -29.56
C GLU A 63 5.37 33.96 -28.26
N LYS A 64 5.87 35.08 -27.70
CA LYS A 64 6.43 35.15 -26.33
C LYS A 64 5.37 34.93 -25.26
N ALA A 65 4.13 35.38 -25.45
CA ALA A 65 3.01 35.11 -24.55
C ALA A 65 2.54 33.64 -24.68
N LYS A 66 2.60 33.04 -25.87
CA LYS A 66 2.38 31.60 -26.07
C LYS A 66 3.52 30.75 -25.50
N LEU A 67 4.76 31.23 -25.56
CA LEU A 67 5.95 30.57 -24.98
C LEU A 67 6.01 30.74 -23.44
N GLN A 68 5.52 31.86 -22.90
CA GLN A 68 5.35 32.09 -21.47
C GLN A 68 4.09 31.40 -20.91
N ALA A 69 3.09 31.09 -21.75
CA ALA A 69 1.91 30.31 -21.36
C ALA A 69 2.13 28.78 -21.44
N SER A 70 3.28 28.29 -21.93
CA SER A 70 3.53 26.86 -22.16
C SER A 70 4.44 26.16 -21.13
N THR A 71 4.90 26.82 -20.07
CA THR A 71 5.53 26.14 -18.92
C THR A 71 4.56 26.10 -17.74
N LEU A 72 3.42 25.44 -17.93
CA LEU A 72 2.63 24.95 -16.80
C LEU A 72 3.46 23.85 -16.14
N ASP A 73 4.24 24.20 -15.11
CA ASP A 73 4.91 23.21 -14.26
C ASP A 73 3.83 22.25 -13.76
N ASP A 74 3.98 20.99 -14.17
CA ASP A 74 3.01 19.98 -13.90
C ASP A 74 3.22 19.27 -12.56
N GLY A 75 4.16 19.79 -11.76
CA GLY A 75 4.44 19.39 -10.40
C GLY A 75 5.32 18.15 -10.30
N VAL A 76 6.09 17.81 -11.34
CA VAL A 76 7.11 16.74 -11.26
C VAL A 76 8.54 17.25 -11.44
N ASN A 77 8.74 18.49 -11.89
CA ASN A 77 10.07 19.04 -12.11
C ASN A 77 10.82 19.26 -10.77
N ILE A 78 11.85 18.45 -10.54
CA ILE A 78 12.60 18.48 -9.28
C ILE A 78 13.21 19.84 -8.94
N ASN A 79 13.60 20.65 -9.93
CA ASN A 79 14.18 21.96 -9.68
C ASN A 79 13.13 22.93 -9.11
N VAL A 80 11.90 22.88 -9.64
CA VAL A 80 10.78 23.68 -9.14
C VAL A 80 10.37 23.22 -7.74
N ILE A 81 10.35 21.90 -7.51
CA ILE A 81 10.08 21.33 -6.18
C ILE A 81 11.14 21.74 -5.15
N ILE A 82 12.42 21.72 -5.53
CA ILE A 82 13.53 22.17 -4.66
C ILE A 82 13.39 23.66 -4.35
N GLU A 83 13.10 24.49 -5.36
CA GLU A 83 12.89 25.92 -5.15
C GLU A 83 11.74 26.15 -4.16
N ARG A 84 10.62 25.44 -4.33
CA ARG A 84 9.47 25.53 -3.42
C ARG A 84 9.81 25.07 -2.01
N LEU A 85 10.47 23.92 -1.87
CA LEU A 85 10.94 23.41 -0.59
C LEU A 85 11.88 24.41 0.11
N SER A 86 12.75 25.10 -0.64
CA SER A 86 13.68 26.08 -0.05
C SER A 86 12.97 27.27 0.59
N LYS A 87 11.79 27.64 0.06
CA LYS A 87 10.97 28.76 0.53
C LYS A 87 10.00 28.32 1.63
N GLU A 88 9.30 27.20 1.44
CA GLU A 88 8.19 26.77 2.30
C GLU A 88 8.61 25.79 3.41
N ASP A 89 9.62 24.93 3.18
CA ASP A 89 10.05 23.89 4.13
C ASP A 89 11.57 23.62 4.05
N PRO A 90 12.42 24.61 4.38
CA PRO A 90 13.88 24.50 4.26
C PRO A 90 14.47 23.41 5.17
N GLN A 91 13.78 23.06 6.26
CA GLN A 91 14.24 22.00 7.17
C GLN A 91 14.13 20.63 6.52
N SER A 92 13.01 20.31 5.87
CA SER A 92 12.87 19.07 5.12
C SER A 92 13.84 19.01 3.94
N LEU A 93 14.08 20.14 3.26
CA LEU A 93 15.08 20.19 2.18
C LEU A 93 16.49 19.85 2.68
N ALA A 94 16.93 20.47 3.78
CA ALA A 94 18.22 20.18 4.40
C ALA A 94 18.33 18.70 4.82
N LYS A 95 17.23 18.12 5.33
CA LYS A 95 17.15 16.71 5.69
C LYS A 95 17.26 15.79 4.47
N ILE A 96 16.59 16.10 3.36
CA ILE A 96 16.68 15.36 2.10
C ILE A 96 18.15 15.32 1.62
N TYR A 97 18.82 16.47 1.54
CA TYR A 97 20.22 16.52 1.14
C TYR A 97 21.14 15.73 2.06
N SER A 98 20.95 15.83 3.38
CA SER A 98 21.71 15.05 4.35
C SER A 98 21.50 13.54 4.16
N LEU A 99 20.26 13.11 3.93
CA LEU A 99 19.94 11.70 3.70
C LEU A 99 20.56 11.16 2.41
N MET A 100 20.43 11.89 1.30
CA MET A 100 21.01 11.51 0.00
C MET A 100 22.54 11.43 0.05
N LYS A 101 23.19 12.36 0.78
CA LYS A 101 24.65 12.37 0.95
C LYS A 101 25.15 11.18 1.77
N ASN A 102 24.38 10.74 2.77
CA ASN A 102 24.80 9.68 3.70
C ASN A 102 24.28 8.28 3.34
N ASN A 103 23.33 8.17 2.40
CA ASN A 103 22.73 6.90 1.98
C ASN A 103 22.69 6.85 0.45
N ASN A 104 23.78 6.37 -0.16
CA ASN A 104 23.87 6.24 -1.62
C ASN A 104 22.69 5.48 -2.23
N CYS A 105 22.12 4.51 -1.51
CA CYS A 105 20.98 3.72 -1.96
C CYS A 105 19.70 4.55 -2.20
N LEU A 106 19.48 5.64 -1.46
CA LEU A 106 18.29 6.47 -1.62
C LEU A 106 18.27 7.21 -2.96
N ASN A 107 19.44 7.42 -3.58
CA ASN A 107 19.54 8.06 -4.89
C ASN A 107 18.98 7.20 -6.03
N PHE A 108 18.76 5.90 -5.80
CA PHE A 108 18.16 4.99 -6.78
C PHE A 108 16.63 4.88 -6.67
N TYR A 109 16.03 5.48 -5.64
CA TYR A 109 14.60 5.42 -5.41
C TYR A 109 13.98 6.82 -5.57
N PRO A 110 12.82 6.95 -6.25
CA PRO A 110 12.13 8.22 -6.38
C PRO A 110 11.82 8.83 -5.01
N LEU A 111 12.15 10.13 -4.88
CA LEU A 111 11.77 10.95 -3.74
C LEU A 111 10.35 11.47 -3.96
N LEU A 112 9.47 11.29 -2.96
CA LEU A 112 8.14 11.88 -2.95
C LEU A 112 8.07 12.99 -1.88
N THR A 113 7.31 14.04 -2.18
CA THR A 113 7.01 15.12 -1.23
C THR A 113 5.57 15.61 -1.45
N PRO A 114 4.97 16.32 -0.49
CA PRO A 114 3.63 16.90 -0.63
C PRO A 114 3.51 17.94 -1.75
N TYR A 115 4.63 18.39 -2.30
CA TYR A 115 4.70 19.37 -3.37
C TYR A 115 4.66 18.72 -4.76
N HIS A 116 4.90 17.41 -4.85
CA HIS A 116 4.81 16.69 -6.11
C HIS A 116 3.35 16.46 -6.52
N ASN A 117 3.11 16.46 -7.82
CA ASN A 117 1.93 15.88 -8.41
C ASN A 117 2.03 14.36 -8.39
N ILE A 118 1.60 13.75 -7.27
CA ILE A 118 1.75 12.31 -7.02
C ILE A 118 1.10 11.47 -8.14
N LYS A 119 -0.04 11.89 -8.68
CA LYS A 119 -0.70 11.21 -9.80
C LYS A 119 0.21 11.10 -11.02
N LYS A 120 0.85 12.21 -11.42
CA LYS A 120 1.80 12.21 -12.54
C LYS A 120 3.06 11.41 -12.26
N ILE A 121 3.54 11.41 -11.01
CA ILE A 121 4.64 10.52 -10.63
C ILE A 121 4.25 9.06 -10.84
N VAL A 122 3.03 8.63 -10.49
CA VAL A 122 2.55 7.27 -10.79
C VAL A 122 2.55 7.02 -12.30
N ASP A 123 2.10 7.96 -13.12
CA ASP A 123 2.13 7.83 -14.58
C ASP A 123 3.55 7.56 -15.09
N ILE A 124 4.53 8.36 -14.66
CA ILE A 124 5.94 8.18 -15.02
C ILE A 124 6.47 6.82 -14.56
N LEU A 125 6.17 6.40 -13.32
CA LEU A 125 6.63 5.09 -12.82
C LEU A 125 6.06 3.90 -13.60
N ILE A 126 4.82 4.03 -14.11
CA ILE A 126 4.21 3.02 -14.97
C ILE A 126 4.88 3.03 -16.36
N GLU A 127 5.13 4.19 -16.93
CA GLU A 127 5.77 4.35 -18.24
C GLU A 127 7.21 3.81 -18.25
N GLU A 128 7.97 4.09 -17.19
CA GLU A 128 9.35 3.61 -17.00
C GLU A 128 9.45 2.15 -16.54
N ASN A 129 8.31 1.44 -16.39
CA ASN A 129 8.25 0.06 -15.89
C ASN A 129 9.03 -0.13 -14.57
N TYR A 130 8.79 0.75 -13.59
CA TYR A 130 9.57 0.80 -12.35
C TYR A 130 9.49 -0.48 -11.50
N GLU A 131 10.57 -1.27 -11.47
CA GLU A 131 10.56 -2.61 -10.83
C GLU A 131 10.92 -2.62 -9.33
N HIS A 132 11.51 -1.54 -8.82
CA HIS A 132 12.11 -1.54 -7.48
C HIS A 132 11.10 -1.42 -6.33
N GLU A 133 9.82 -1.19 -6.63
CA GLU A 133 8.66 -1.06 -5.73
C GLU A 133 8.68 0.07 -4.69
N ASN A 134 9.85 0.44 -4.18
CA ASN A 134 10.00 1.37 -3.07
C ASN A 134 10.17 2.80 -3.58
N THR A 135 9.54 3.74 -2.91
CA THR A 135 9.89 5.17 -2.98
C THR A 135 10.29 5.63 -1.58
N TRP A 136 10.70 6.87 -1.41
CA TRP A 136 11.00 7.39 -0.08
C TRP A 136 10.57 8.85 0.07
N CYS A 137 10.34 9.26 1.31
CA CYS A 137 9.97 10.63 1.62
C CYS A 137 10.38 11.01 3.05
N VAL A 138 10.56 12.30 3.29
CA VAL A 138 10.83 12.85 4.63
C VAL A 138 9.57 13.31 5.34
N HIS A 139 8.54 13.68 4.57
CA HIS A 139 7.21 14.03 5.03
C HIS A 139 6.43 12.76 5.40
N CYS A 140 5.72 12.82 6.52
CA CYS A 140 4.99 11.67 7.02
C CYS A 140 3.68 12.04 7.72
N ASP A 141 3.22 13.28 7.60
CA ASP A 141 1.96 13.70 8.19
C ASP A 141 0.76 13.02 7.51
N ALA A 142 -0.34 12.95 8.25
CA ALA A 142 -1.57 12.32 7.79
C ALA A 142 -2.11 12.89 6.47
N ALA A 143 -1.90 14.17 6.15
CA ALA A 143 -2.42 14.75 4.90
C ALA A 143 -1.66 14.18 3.70
N PHE A 144 -0.33 14.14 3.79
CA PHE A 144 0.49 13.53 2.76
C PHE A 144 0.28 12.01 2.65
N ILE A 145 0.16 11.31 3.78
CA ILE A 145 -0.18 9.87 3.79
C ILE A 145 -1.50 9.61 3.05
N CYS A 146 -2.52 10.46 3.23
CA CYS A 146 -3.76 10.29 2.49
C CYS A 146 -3.59 10.51 0.99
N GLN A 147 -2.76 11.46 0.54
CA GLN A 147 -2.45 11.62 -0.88
C GLN A 147 -1.83 10.35 -1.46
N LEU A 148 -0.87 9.76 -0.74
CA LEU A 148 -0.22 8.51 -1.14
C LEU A 148 -1.23 7.35 -1.22
N LEU A 149 -2.08 7.20 -0.21
CA LEU A 149 -3.13 6.16 -0.19
C LEU A 149 -4.14 6.35 -1.31
N TYR A 150 -4.55 7.61 -1.57
CA TYR A 150 -5.46 7.96 -2.67
C TYR A 150 -4.88 7.59 -4.03
N GLU A 151 -3.58 7.78 -4.22
CA GLU A 151 -2.88 7.41 -5.46
C GLU A 151 -2.35 5.95 -5.42
N GLY A 152 -2.91 5.08 -4.57
CA GLY A 152 -2.67 3.62 -4.59
C GLY A 152 -1.35 3.12 -3.97
N PHE A 153 -0.54 4.01 -3.39
CA PHE A 153 0.64 3.60 -2.62
C PHE A 153 0.27 2.92 -1.31
N ILE A 154 1.13 2.02 -0.82
CA ILE A 154 1.09 1.47 0.54
C ILE A 154 2.17 2.15 1.38
N PRO A 155 1.81 3.06 2.30
CA PRO A 155 2.77 3.69 3.20
C PRO A 155 3.27 2.67 4.23
N VAL A 156 4.56 2.34 4.13
CA VAL A 156 5.28 1.61 5.18
C VAL A 156 6.45 2.47 5.65
N ALA A 157 7.12 2.14 6.76
CA ALA A 157 8.30 2.87 7.20
C ALA A 157 9.50 1.95 7.46
N SER A 158 10.70 2.52 7.32
CA SER A 158 11.96 1.82 7.55
C SER A 158 12.98 2.74 8.23
N LYS A 159 13.90 2.15 8.99
CA LYS A 159 15.00 2.87 9.64
C LYS A 159 16.12 3.11 8.65
N GLN A 160 16.42 4.36 8.37
CA GLN A 160 17.59 4.78 7.59
C GLN A 160 18.69 5.30 8.52
N LYS A 161 19.95 5.12 8.10
CA LYS A 161 21.09 5.69 8.84
C LYS A 161 21.21 7.17 8.48
N VAL A 162 21.39 8.03 9.47
CA VAL A 162 21.55 9.47 9.27
C VAL A 162 22.76 9.93 10.07
N CYS A 163 23.65 10.68 9.46
CA CYS A 163 24.75 11.32 10.16
C CYS A 163 24.25 12.66 10.72
N LYS A 164 24.29 12.83 12.05
CA LYS A 164 24.00 14.10 12.72
C LYS A 164 25.26 14.60 13.40
N VAL A 165 25.51 15.90 13.29
CA VAL A 165 26.61 16.56 14.01
C VAL A 165 26.05 17.04 15.35
N GLU A 166 26.55 16.46 16.44
CA GLU A 166 26.23 16.88 17.80
C GLU A 166 27.53 17.23 18.52
N LYS A 167 27.64 18.44 19.09
CA LYS A 167 28.83 18.88 19.85
C LYS A 167 30.14 18.69 19.06
N ASN A 168 30.17 19.09 17.79
CA ASN A 168 31.29 18.92 16.86
C ASN A 168 31.73 17.45 16.62
N GLN A 169 30.87 16.47 16.92
CA GLN A 169 31.09 15.06 16.61
C GLN A 169 29.99 14.54 15.69
N THR A 170 30.40 13.86 14.62
CA THR A 170 29.46 13.18 13.71
C THR A 170 29.03 11.86 14.36
N LYS A 171 27.73 11.73 14.64
CA LYS A 171 27.12 10.49 15.11
C LYS A 171 26.18 9.92 14.06
N VAL A 172 26.24 8.60 13.87
CA VAL A 172 25.27 7.89 13.05
C VAL A 172 24.07 7.51 13.91
N VAL A 173 22.91 8.11 13.63
CA VAL A 173 21.63 7.78 14.26
C VAL A 173 20.74 7.03 13.28
N LYS A 174 19.78 6.26 13.79
CA LYS A 174 18.74 5.63 12.95
C LYS A 174 17.49 6.49 13.01
N GLU A 175 17.01 6.93 11.85
CA GLU A 175 15.79 7.70 11.72
C GLU A 175 14.77 6.91 10.90
N CYS A 176 13.51 6.89 11.34
CA CYS A 176 12.47 6.21 10.59
C CYS A 176 11.94 7.14 9.48
N LEU A 177 11.99 6.66 8.25
CA LEU A 177 11.39 7.34 7.09
C LEU A 177 10.21 6.53 6.60
N LEU A 178 9.24 7.24 6.01
CA LEU A 178 8.19 6.61 5.25
C LEU A 178 8.75 6.18 3.89
N ILE A 179 8.45 4.95 3.50
CA ILE A 179 8.85 4.25 2.29
C ILE A 179 7.56 3.83 1.57
N PRO A 180 6.89 4.73 0.83
CA PRO A 180 5.67 4.39 0.12
C PRO A 180 5.96 3.32 -0.94
N LYS A 181 5.18 2.24 -0.94
CA LYS A 181 5.35 1.14 -1.89
C LYS A 181 4.31 1.21 -3.01
N ILE A 182 4.79 1.18 -4.24
CA ILE A 182 3.93 1.10 -5.43
C ILE A 182 3.63 -0.37 -5.79
N HIS A 183 4.55 -1.28 -5.48
CA HIS A 183 4.56 -2.70 -5.87
C HIS A 183 4.58 -2.94 -7.38
N TYR A 184 5.54 -3.72 -7.85
CA TYR A 184 5.62 -4.09 -9.27
C TYR A 184 4.53 -5.09 -9.64
N VAL A 185 4.23 -6.00 -8.71
CA VAL A 185 3.10 -6.93 -8.79
C VAL A 185 2.24 -6.79 -7.55
N ARG A 186 0.95 -6.55 -7.76
CA ARG A 186 -0.07 -6.43 -6.72
C ARG A 186 -0.90 -7.70 -6.60
N SER A 187 -1.21 -8.10 -5.39
CA SER A 187 -2.15 -9.19 -5.10
C SER A 187 -3.55 -8.61 -4.97
N CYS A 188 -4.42 -8.82 -5.96
CA CYS A 188 -5.77 -8.27 -5.96
C CYS A 188 -6.84 -9.33 -6.28
N MET A 189 -8.09 -9.04 -5.94
CA MET A 189 -9.26 -9.79 -6.42
C MET A 189 -10.54 -8.98 -6.28
N HIS A 190 -11.58 -9.35 -7.03
CA HIS A 190 -12.92 -8.88 -6.68
C HIS A 190 -13.41 -9.65 -5.43
N PRO A 191 -14.08 -9.01 -4.45
CA PRO A 191 -14.46 -9.67 -3.20
C PRO A 191 -15.31 -10.95 -3.35
N SER A 192 -16.08 -11.06 -4.44
CA SER A 192 -16.88 -12.28 -4.73
C SER A 192 -16.04 -13.50 -5.09
N GLU A 193 -14.78 -13.31 -5.51
CA GLU A 193 -13.89 -14.38 -5.98
C GLU A 193 -13.25 -15.18 -4.83
N ILE A 194 -13.46 -14.74 -3.58
CA ILE A 194 -12.93 -15.39 -2.39
C ILE A 194 -13.24 -16.90 -2.34
N HIS A 195 -12.18 -17.70 -2.27
CA HIS A 195 -12.29 -19.13 -2.07
C HIS A 195 -12.47 -19.47 -0.58
N ILE A 196 -13.69 -19.87 -0.20
CA ILE A 196 -14.01 -20.27 1.18
C ILE A 196 -13.96 -21.79 1.33
N SER A 197 -12.85 -22.29 1.88
CA SER A 197 -12.65 -23.72 2.13
C SER A 197 -13.70 -24.32 3.10
N ARG A 198 -13.94 -25.64 2.99
CA ARG A 198 -14.84 -26.38 3.89
C ARG A 198 -14.41 -26.26 5.36
N LYS A 199 -13.09 -26.22 5.62
CA LYS A 199 -12.52 -26.06 6.96
C LYS A 199 -12.91 -24.72 7.59
N VAL A 200 -12.83 -23.63 6.82
CA VAL A 200 -13.24 -22.29 7.27
C VAL A 200 -14.74 -22.27 7.58
N LYS A 201 -15.59 -22.79 6.69
CA LYS A 201 -17.05 -22.89 6.91
C LYS A 201 -17.42 -23.65 8.19
N LYS A 202 -16.63 -24.66 8.57
CA LYS A 202 -16.85 -25.42 9.82
C LYS A 202 -16.37 -24.64 11.05
N LYS A 203 -15.24 -23.94 10.95
CA LYS A 203 -14.57 -23.25 12.06
C LYS A 203 -15.09 -21.84 12.35
N CYS A 204 -15.78 -21.19 11.41
CA CYS A 204 -16.26 -19.81 11.59
C CYS A 204 -17.43 -19.67 12.59
N ARG A 205 -17.97 -20.78 13.11
CA ARG A 205 -19.05 -20.74 14.10
C ARG A 205 -18.56 -20.08 15.39
N GLY A 206 -19.35 -19.13 15.91
CA GLY A 206 -19.00 -18.37 17.13
C GLY A 206 -18.18 -17.11 16.84
N TYR A 207 -17.70 -16.92 15.61
CA TYR A 207 -17.03 -15.70 15.21
C TYR A 207 -18.01 -14.69 14.60
N TYR A 208 -17.73 -13.40 14.79
CA TYR A 208 -18.39 -12.29 14.09
C TYR A 208 -17.38 -11.18 13.79
N ILE A 209 -17.67 -10.39 12.77
CA ILE A 209 -16.82 -9.27 12.35
C ILE A 209 -17.46 -7.94 12.77
N THR A 210 -16.63 -6.99 13.19
CA THR A 210 -17.00 -5.57 13.30
C THR A 210 -16.05 -4.71 12.48
N VAL A 211 -16.43 -3.46 12.27
CA VAL A 211 -15.63 -2.46 11.58
C VAL A 211 -15.59 -1.23 12.48
N ASP A 212 -14.41 -0.63 12.60
CA ASP A 212 -14.14 0.61 13.32
C ASP A 212 -14.53 0.56 14.81
N LYS A 213 -14.59 -0.64 15.40
CA LYS A 213 -15.01 -0.82 16.80
C LYS A 213 -13.85 -0.62 17.78
N ASP A 214 -12.66 -1.12 17.43
CA ASP A 214 -11.51 -1.15 18.34
C ASP A 214 -10.18 -0.97 17.58
N PHE A 215 -10.01 0.22 16.99
CA PHE A 215 -8.83 0.55 16.20
C PHE A 215 -7.53 0.43 17.00
N ASP A 216 -7.52 0.93 18.24
CA ASP A 216 -6.36 0.85 19.13
C ASP A 216 -6.04 -0.60 19.52
N GLY A 217 -7.05 -1.43 19.82
CA GLY A 217 -6.86 -2.85 20.09
C GLY A 217 -6.34 -3.64 18.88
N VAL A 218 -6.71 -3.23 17.66
CA VAL A 218 -6.16 -3.81 16.43
C VAL A 218 -4.70 -3.41 16.22
N LEU A 219 -4.36 -2.13 16.35
CA LEU A 219 -2.97 -1.66 16.27
C LEU A 219 -2.09 -2.39 17.29
N GLN A 220 -2.55 -2.49 18.53
CA GLN A 220 -1.87 -3.21 19.59
C GLN A 220 -1.66 -4.69 19.22
N GLY A 221 -2.69 -5.37 18.69
CA GLY A 221 -2.57 -6.75 18.24
C GLY A 221 -1.57 -6.96 17.08
N ILE A 222 -1.46 -5.99 16.17
CA ILE A 222 -0.46 -6.01 15.09
C ILE A 222 0.95 -5.90 15.67
N VAL A 223 1.17 -4.95 16.57
CA VAL A 223 2.48 -4.72 17.21
C VAL A 223 2.88 -5.90 18.09
N GLU A 224 1.94 -6.50 18.83
CA GLU A 224 2.18 -7.73 19.59
C GLU A 224 2.65 -8.88 18.70
N LYS A 225 2.05 -9.02 17.51
CA LYS A 225 2.31 -10.15 16.63
C LYS A 225 3.61 -10.02 15.84
N HIS A 226 3.93 -8.80 15.38
CA HIS A 226 5.01 -8.56 14.42
C HIS A 226 6.12 -7.62 14.95
N GLY A 227 5.98 -7.11 16.18
CA GLY A 227 6.74 -5.97 16.66
C GLY A 227 6.32 -4.68 15.94
N GLN A 228 7.10 -3.61 16.11
CA GLN A 228 6.86 -2.36 15.37
C GLN A 228 6.99 -2.58 13.85
N ASN A 229 7.95 -3.39 13.41
CA ASN A 229 8.28 -3.63 12.00
C ASN A 229 8.31 -2.30 11.20
N TRP A 230 7.32 -2.06 10.34
CA TRP A 230 7.16 -0.81 9.60
C TRP A 230 6.14 0.15 10.23
N LEU A 231 5.28 -0.33 11.13
CA LEU A 231 4.21 0.41 11.77
C LEU A 231 4.75 1.09 13.05
N TYR A 232 5.77 1.93 12.88
CA TYR A 232 6.37 2.69 13.97
C TYR A 232 5.36 3.65 14.64
N PRO A 233 5.61 4.09 15.89
CA PRO A 233 4.67 4.95 16.63
C PRO A 233 4.21 6.20 15.87
N PHE A 234 5.07 6.81 15.06
CA PHE A 234 4.67 7.96 14.24
C PHE A 234 3.64 7.56 13.17
N VAL A 235 3.81 6.42 12.48
CA VAL A 235 2.84 5.92 11.49
C VAL A 235 1.50 5.61 12.17
N GLN A 236 1.54 4.96 13.34
CA GLN A 236 0.33 4.67 14.13
C GLN A 236 -0.44 5.95 14.48
N LYS A 237 0.27 7.00 14.93
CA LYS A 237 -0.32 8.30 15.25
C LYS A 237 -0.99 8.93 14.05
N GLU A 238 -0.35 8.93 12.89
CA GLU A 238 -0.90 9.55 11.68
C GLU A 238 -2.07 8.75 11.12
N PHE A 239 -2.00 7.41 11.12
CA PHE A 239 -3.14 6.56 10.76
C PHE A 239 -4.34 6.77 11.69
N LYS A 240 -4.10 6.97 12.99
CA LYS A 240 -5.16 7.29 13.96
C LYS A 240 -5.83 8.62 13.64
N LYS A 241 -5.08 9.66 13.23
CA LYS A 241 -5.69 10.93 12.78
C LYS A 241 -6.60 10.74 11.57
N ILE A 242 -6.22 9.89 10.63
CA ILE A 242 -7.04 9.56 9.44
C ILE A 242 -8.30 8.79 9.85
N PHE A 243 -8.15 7.78 10.71
CA PHE A 243 -9.26 6.99 11.25
C PHE A 243 -10.28 7.85 12.00
N GLU A 244 -9.81 8.73 12.87
CA GLU A 244 -10.64 9.69 13.62
C GLU A 244 -11.17 10.83 12.74
N LYS A 245 -10.83 10.87 11.45
CA LYS A 245 -11.21 11.90 10.47
C LYS A 245 -10.78 13.31 10.88
N LYS A 246 -9.71 13.43 11.67
CA LYS A 246 -9.07 14.71 12.01
C LYS A 246 -8.40 15.33 10.79
N ILE A 247 -7.92 14.47 9.88
CA ILE A 247 -7.40 14.83 8.56
C ILE A 247 -8.14 13.97 7.54
N THR A 248 -8.60 14.60 6.47
CA THR A 248 -9.29 13.92 5.36
C THR A 248 -8.72 14.42 4.05
N TYR A 249 -8.75 13.57 3.03
CA TYR A 249 -8.35 13.92 1.68
C TYR A 249 -9.18 13.07 0.72
N MET A 250 -9.89 13.73 -0.19
CA MET A 250 -10.81 13.09 -1.13
C MET A 250 -11.74 12.09 -0.41
N ASN A 251 -11.81 10.86 -0.90
CA ASN A 251 -12.61 9.76 -0.37
C ASN A 251 -11.80 8.74 0.46
N VAL A 252 -10.56 9.08 0.85
CA VAL A 252 -9.71 8.19 1.67
C VAL A 252 -10.30 8.03 3.07
N ARG A 253 -10.43 6.78 3.52
CA ARG A 253 -10.74 6.47 4.93
C ARG A 253 -9.88 5.34 5.44
N MET A 254 -9.41 5.47 6.68
CA MET A 254 -8.74 4.40 7.40
C MET A 254 -9.77 3.63 8.23
N HIS A 255 -9.61 2.31 8.31
CA HIS A 255 -10.52 1.41 9.00
C HIS A 255 -9.77 0.41 9.86
N SER A 256 -10.41 -0.02 10.96
CA SER A 256 -10.10 -1.29 11.60
C SER A 256 -11.17 -2.31 11.29
N VAL A 257 -10.75 -3.55 11.11
CA VAL A 257 -11.65 -4.69 10.93
C VAL A 257 -11.31 -5.70 12.00
N GLU A 258 -12.28 -6.01 12.85
CA GLU A 258 -12.08 -6.88 14.01
C GLU A 258 -12.83 -8.19 13.83
N LEU A 259 -12.17 -9.31 14.10
CA LEU A 259 -12.81 -10.61 14.23
C LEU A 259 -12.88 -11.02 15.70
N TRP A 260 -14.10 -11.09 16.21
CA TRP A 260 -14.40 -11.47 17.58
C TRP A 260 -14.82 -12.94 17.66
N CYS A 261 -14.45 -13.60 18.75
CA CYS A 261 -15.09 -14.83 19.22
C CYS A 261 -15.61 -14.53 20.62
N ASP A 262 -16.93 -14.49 20.77
CA ASP A 262 -17.55 -13.92 21.98
C ASP A 262 -17.04 -12.49 22.22
N ASP A 263 -16.37 -12.22 23.35
CA ASP A 263 -15.77 -10.90 23.66
C ASP A 263 -14.24 -10.86 23.44
N PHE A 264 -13.67 -11.90 22.84
CA PHE A 264 -12.24 -11.97 22.58
C PHE A 264 -11.88 -11.53 21.15
N LEU A 265 -11.02 -10.50 21.03
CA LEU A 265 -10.48 -10.03 19.76
C LEU A 265 -9.49 -11.06 19.19
N ALA A 266 -10.00 -11.98 18.36
CA ALA A 266 -9.29 -13.16 17.89
C ALA A 266 -8.39 -12.90 16.69
N ALA A 267 -8.71 -11.91 15.86
CA ALA A 267 -7.90 -11.39 14.78
C ALA A 267 -8.34 -9.95 14.47
N GLY A 268 -7.49 -9.20 13.80
CA GLY A 268 -7.86 -7.89 13.28
C GLY A 268 -6.91 -7.44 12.17
N GLU A 269 -7.35 -6.48 11.37
CA GLU A 269 -6.50 -5.77 10.42
C GLU A 269 -6.83 -4.29 10.38
N ILE A 270 -5.83 -3.48 10.02
CA ILE A 270 -6.05 -2.14 9.51
C ILE A 270 -6.05 -2.16 7.98
N GLY A 271 -6.91 -1.36 7.39
CA GLY A 271 -7.02 -1.18 5.94
C GLY A 271 -7.55 0.22 5.62
N CYS A 272 -7.51 0.60 4.36
CA CYS A 272 -8.11 1.85 3.91
C CYS A 272 -9.11 1.62 2.78
N THR A 273 -9.97 2.61 2.56
CA THR A 273 -10.85 2.68 1.39
C THR A 273 -10.55 3.91 0.56
N VAL A 274 -10.59 3.73 -0.76
CA VAL A 274 -10.58 4.77 -1.79
C VAL A 274 -11.68 4.40 -2.77
N GLY A 275 -12.80 5.13 -2.71
CA GLY A 275 -13.99 4.76 -3.47
C GLY A 275 -14.51 3.36 -3.12
N SER A 276 -14.70 2.51 -4.13
CA SER A 276 -15.07 1.09 -4.00
C SER A 276 -13.86 0.13 -4.00
N ILE A 277 -12.67 0.65 -3.65
CA ILE A 277 -11.45 -0.12 -3.40
C ILE A 277 -11.24 -0.24 -1.89
N TYR A 278 -10.98 -1.45 -1.40
CA TYR A 278 -10.48 -1.68 -0.05
C TYR A 278 -9.06 -2.24 -0.13
N THR A 279 -8.11 -1.59 0.54
CA THR A 279 -6.72 -2.02 0.63
C THR A 279 -6.42 -2.55 2.04
N SER A 280 -6.14 -3.85 2.15
CA SER A 280 -5.64 -4.46 3.39
C SER A 280 -4.16 -4.09 3.59
N LEU A 281 -3.83 -3.46 4.72
CA LEU A 281 -2.45 -3.05 5.01
C LEU A 281 -1.71 -4.12 5.82
N THR A 282 -2.19 -4.40 7.02
CA THR A 282 -1.61 -5.43 7.91
C THR A 282 -2.60 -5.87 8.96
N GLY A 283 -2.41 -7.08 9.48
CA GLY A 283 -3.26 -7.66 10.50
C GLY A 283 -2.54 -8.69 11.35
N PHE A 284 -3.29 -9.24 12.30
CA PHE A 284 -2.82 -10.24 13.23
C PHE A 284 -3.88 -11.32 13.47
N GLN A 285 -3.46 -12.43 14.06
CA GLN A 285 -4.37 -13.43 14.61
C GLN A 285 -3.82 -13.96 15.94
N ARG A 286 -4.71 -14.13 16.92
CA ARG A 286 -4.42 -14.75 18.22
C ARG A 286 -4.89 -16.21 18.29
N ARG A 287 -5.77 -16.64 17.38
CA ARG A 287 -6.24 -18.04 17.29
C ARG A 287 -5.94 -18.64 15.92
N SER A 288 -5.63 -19.93 15.90
CA SER A 288 -5.42 -20.67 14.65
C SER A 288 -6.63 -20.55 13.71
N CYS A 289 -6.37 -20.24 12.44
CA CYS A 289 -7.35 -20.02 11.38
C CYS A 289 -8.18 -18.74 11.52
N ALA A 290 -8.01 -17.92 12.57
CA ALA A 290 -8.79 -16.70 12.75
C ALA A 290 -8.51 -15.69 11.62
N GLY A 291 -7.25 -15.55 11.18
CA GLY A 291 -6.92 -14.67 10.04
C GLY A 291 -7.65 -15.07 8.75
N THR A 292 -7.68 -16.35 8.39
CA THR A 292 -8.41 -16.81 7.20
C THR A 292 -9.93 -16.64 7.36
N ILE A 293 -10.47 -16.84 8.56
CA ILE A 293 -11.90 -16.59 8.85
C ILE A 293 -12.21 -15.10 8.67
N GLN A 294 -11.37 -14.21 9.19
CA GLN A 294 -11.50 -12.76 9.02
C GLN A 294 -11.52 -12.39 7.55
N LEU A 295 -10.53 -12.83 6.77
CA LEU A 295 -10.46 -12.54 5.34
C LEU A 295 -11.73 -13.03 4.61
N CYS A 296 -12.22 -14.24 4.90
CA CYS A 296 -13.45 -14.73 4.29
C CYS A 296 -14.69 -13.92 4.69
N ALA A 297 -14.77 -13.46 5.95
CA ALA A 297 -15.88 -12.65 6.44
C ALA A 297 -15.84 -11.24 5.86
N LEU A 298 -14.65 -10.62 5.81
CA LEU A 298 -14.41 -9.32 5.21
C LEU A 298 -14.74 -9.33 3.71
N ALA A 299 -14.32 -10.36 2.97
CA ALA A 299 -14.71 -10.54 1.58
C ALA A 299 -16.22 -10.47 1.36
N LYS A 300 -16.99 -11.12 2.23
CA LYS A 300 -18.46 -11.14 2.15
C LYS A 300 -19.07 -9.80 2.54
N LEU A 301 -18.47 -9.09 3.49
CA LEU A 301 -18.86 -7.73 3.83
C LEU A 301 -18.60 -6.78 2.64
N LEU A 302 -17.39 -6.79 2.08
CA LEU A 302 -17.00 -5.97 0.92
C LEU A 302 -17.90 -6.27 -0.29
N GLN A 303 -18.17 -7.55 -0.57
CA GLN A 303 -19.12 -7.95 -1.62
C GLN A 303 -20.53 -7.39 -1.36
N HIS A 304 -21.03 -7.47 -0.13
CA HIS A 304 -22.34 -6.92 0.23
C HIS A 304 -22.38 -5.38 0.11
N GLN A 305 -21.26 -4.72 0.39
CA GLN A 305 -21.09 -3.27 0.22
C GLN A 305 -20.76 -2.85 -1.21
N LYS A 306 -20.72 -3.80 -2.16
CA LYS A 306 -20.45 -3.56 -3.60
C LYS A 306 -19.07 -2.93 -3.85
N PHE A 307 -18.05 -3.37 -3.12
CA PHE A 307 -16.66 -3.07 -3.47
C PHE A 307 -16.26 -3.82 -4.73
N ASP A 308 -15.58 -3.13 -5.65
CA ASP A 308 -15.16 -3.67 -6.94
C ASP A 308 -13.76 -4.27 -6.86
N LEU A 309 -12.90 -3.73 -5.99
CA LEU A 309 -11.51 -4.16 -5.86
C LEU A 309 -11.12 -4.37 -4.41
N TRP A 310 -10.59 -5.54 -4.11
CA TRP A 310 -9.87 -5.80 -2.87
C TRP A 310 -8.38 -5.95 -3.17
N ASP A 311 -7.63 -4.92 -2.78
CA ASP A 311 -6.17 -4.87 -2.84
C ASP A 311 -5.60 -5.48 -1.55
N LEU A 312 -4.82 -6.54 -1.71
CA LEU A 312 -4.16 -7.23 -0.61
C LEU A 312 -2.68 -6.83 -0.49
N GLY A 313 -2.18 -5.88 -1.30
CA GLY A 313 -0.78 -5.47 -1.31
C GLY A 313 0.14 -6.53 -1.91
N MET A 314 1.21 -6.89 -1.20
CA MET A 314 2.21 -7.84 -1.66
C MET A 314 1.66 -9.26 -1.87
N LEU A 315 2.15 -9.93 -2.91
CA LEU A 315 1.87 -11.34 -3.16
C LEU A 315 2.41 -12.24 -2.04
N LEU A 316 1.54 -13.09 -1.48
CA LEU A 316 1.93 -14.10 -0.50
C LEU A 316 1.25 -15.43 -0.86
N PRO A 317 1.92 -16.59 -0.69
CA PRO A 317 1.37 -17.88 -1.13
C PRO A 317 -0.05 -18.18 -0.61
N TYR A 318 -0.35 -17.82 0.64
CA TYR A 318 -1.69 -18.04 1.20
C TYR A 318 -2.78 -17.17 0.54
N LYS A 319 -2.45 -16.00 -0.02
CA LYS A 319 -3.43 -15.14 -0.70
C LYS A 319 -3.92 -15.79 -1.99
N LYS A 320 -3.01 -16.45 -2.73
CA LYS A 320 -3.39 -17.26 -3.90
C LYS A 320 -4.39 -18.36 -3.51
N THR A 321 -4.18 -19.02 -2.37
CA THR A 321 -5.10 -20.10 -1.92
C THR A 321 -6.51 -19.62 -1.60
N ILE A 322 -6.69 -18.32 -1.29
CA ILE A 322 -8.01 -17.72 -1.05
C ILE A 322 -8.58 -17.04 -2.30
N GLY A 323 -7.91 -17.12 -3.45
CA GLY A 323 -8.42 -16.63 -4.74
C GLY A 323 -7.80 -15.32 -5.23
N SER A 324 -6.78 -14.78 -4.57
CA SER A 324 -6.09 -13.59 -5.08
C SER A 324 -5.34 -13.88 -6.37
N LYS A 325 -5.27 -12.87 -7.25
CA LYS A 325 -4.54 -12.91 -8.52
C LYS A 325 -3.35 -11.96 -8.46
N GLU A 326 -2.34 -12.29 -9.25
CA GLU A 326 -1.25 -11.37 -9.56
C GLU A 326 -1.72 -10.37 -10.59
N VAL A 327 -1.45 -9.09 -10.35
CA VAL A 327 -1.84 -7.98 -11.20
C VAL A 327 -0.61 -7.11 -11.39
N SER A 328 -0.26 -6.80 -12.64
CA SER A 328 0.86 -5.90 -12.95
C SER A 328 0.59 -4.50 -12.38
N MET A 329 1.64 -3.71 -12.13
CA MET A 329 1.50 -2.31 -11.71
C MET A 329 0.56 -1.54 -12.64
N LYS A 330 0.76 -1.66 -13.95
CA LYS A 330 -0.05 -1.01 -14.98
C LYS A 330 -1.52 -1.38 -14.89
N ASP A 331 -1.83 -2.68 -14.78
CA ASP A 331 -3.21 -3.16 -14.69
C ASP A 331 -3.87 -2.76 -13.36
N PHE A 332 -3.10 -2.79 -12.26
CA PHE A 332 -3.57 -2.34 -10.96
C PHE A 332 -4.02 -0.88 -11.03
N PHE A 333 -3.19 0.02 -11.56
CA PHE A 333 -3.54 1.44 -11.65
C PHE A 333 -4.66 1.73 -12.64
N LYS A 334 -4.80 0.94 -13.70
CA LYS A 334 -5.97 0.98 -14.58
C LYS A 334 -7.26 0.67 -13.82
N MET A 335 -7.28 -0.42 -13.04
CA MET A 335 -8.42 -0.79 -12.20
C MET A 335 -8.67 0.22 -11.07
N HIS A 336 -7.60 0.71 -10.43
CA HIS A 336 -7.69 1.68 -9.35
C HIS A 336 -8.40 2.97 -9.81
N ARG A 337 -7.96 3.54 -10.94
CA ARG A 337 -8.52 4.79 -11.48
C ARG A 337 -9.94 4.64 -12.02
N SER A 338 -10.27 3.49 -12.61
CA SER A 338 -11.64 3.23 -13.07
C SER A 338 -12.63 3.14 -11.93
N THR A 339 -12.19 2.63 -10.78
CA THR A 339 -13.01 2.36 -9.59
C THR A 339 -13.21 3.62 -8.73
N ASP A 340 -12.22 4.52 -8.72
CA ASP A 340 -12.35 5.80 -8.03
C ASP A 340 -13.40 6.71 -8.68
N SER A 341 -13.48 6.69 -10.02
CA SER A 341 -14.41 7.51 -10.81
C SER A 341 -15.89 7.13 -10.63
N THR A 342 -16.19 5.89 -10.23
CA THR A 342 -17.56 5.36 -10.09
C THR A 342 -18.12 5.50 -8.66
N ALA A 343 -17.29 5.79 -7.66
CA ALA A 343 -17.61 5.61 -6.26
C ALA A 343 -18.21 6.82 -5.52
N ALA A 344 -18.68 7.85 -6.23
CA ALA A 344 -19.30 9.05 -5.65
C ALA A 344 -20.55 8.80 -4.76
N SER A 345 -20.95 7.54 -4.48
CA SER A 345 -22.21 7.23 -3.80
C SER A 345 -22.21 6.12 -2.72
N SER A 346 -21.09 5.48 -2.33
CA SER A 346 -21.12 4.34 -1.40
C SER A 346 -20.23 4.51 -0.17
N SER A 347 -20.76 5.08 0.92
CA SER A 347 -20.07 5.11 2.22
C SER A 347 -20.30 3.83 3.03
N MET A 348 -19.22 3.10 3.36
CA MET A 348 -19.22 1.88 4.20
C MET A 348 -19.79 2.12 5.63
N ALA A 349 -19.79 3.38 6.09
CA ALA A 349 -20.04 3.77 7.46
C ALA A 349 -21.51 3.88 7.89
N ARG A 350 -22.51 3.56 7.04
CA ARG A 350 -23.92 3.87 7.38
C ARG A 350 -24.86 2.72 7.72
N ARG A 351 -24.53 1.44 7.54
CA ARG A 351 -25.40 0.32 7.97
C ARG A 351 -24.63 -0.98 8.22
N THR A 352 -24.09 -1.18 9.41
CA THR A 352 -23.61 -2.52 9.81
C THR A 352 -24.02 -2.82 11.25
N GLY A 353 -25.11 -3.58 11.41
CA GLY A 353 -25.24 -4.47 12.55
C GLY A 353 -24.27 -5.65 12.41
N PRO A 354 -23.89 -6.35 13.49
CA PRO A 354 -22.94 -7.45 13.42
C PRO A 354 -23.43 -8.55 12.46
N LEU A 355 -22.65 -8.81 11.40
CA LEU A 355 -22.88 -9.94 10.51
C LEU A 355 -22.54 -11.24 11.24
N ARG A 356 -23.52 -11.81 11.93
CA ARG A 356 -23.40 -13.11 12.58
C ARG A 356 -23.55 -14.22 11.55
N CYS A 357 -22.63 -15.18 11.55
CA CYS A 357 -22.83 -16.43 10.82
C CYS A 357 -24.09 -17.13 11.34
N ASN A 358 -25.13 -17.26 10.49
CA ASN A 358 -26.48 -17.73 10.80
C ASN A 358 -26.56 -18.85 11.87
N GLN A 359 -26.97 -18.49 13.09
CA GLN A 359 -27.21 -19.43 14.21
C GLN A 359 -28.55 -20.19 14.12
N LYS A 360 -29.44 -19.84 13.18
CA LYS A 360 -30.85 -20.29 13.15
C LYS A 360 -31.07 -21.80 12.94
N ARG A 361 -30.05 -22.60 12.60
CA ARG A 361 -30.15 -24.08 12.53
C ARG A 361 -29.54 -24.84 13.72
N SER A 362 -28.85 -24.17 14.63
CA SER A 362 -28.14 -24.80 15.76
C SER A 362 -29.05 -25.04 16.99
N GLN A 363 -29.92 -24.07 17.32
CA GLN A 363 -30.73 -24.13 18.55
C GLN A 363 -31.81 -25.22 18.52
N LYS A 364 -32.54 -25.39 17.38
CA LYS A 364 -33.51 -26.49 17.22
C LYS A 364 -32.85 -27.88 17.19
N CYS A 365 -31.59 -27.98 16.75
CA CYS A 365 -30.87 -29.26 16.70
C CYS A 365 -30.28 -29.64 18.07
N ASN A 366 -29.83 -28.65 18.86
CA ASN A 366 -29.31 -28.88 20.21
C ASN A 366 -30.42 -29.20 21.23
N GLN A 367 -31.60 -28.58 21.14
CA GLN A 367 -32.75 -28.97 21.97
C GLN A 367 -33.22 -30.41 21.67
N LYS A 368 -33.32 -30.79 20.38
CA LYS A 368 -33.71 -32.15 19.99
C LYS A 368 -32.65 -33.22 20.36
N ARG A 369 -31.36 -32.89 20.36
CA ARG A 369 -30.29 -33.81 20.81
C ARG A 369 -30.25 -33.96 22.33
N SER A 370 -30.44 -32.87 23.08
CA SER A 370 -30.50 -32.89 24.55
C SER A 370 -31.69 -33.72 25.05
N GLN A 371 -32.88 -33.53 24.48
CA GLN A 371 -34.08 -34.28 24.85
C GLN A 371 -33.97 -35.79 24.54
N LYS A 372 -33.43 -36.17 23.37
CA LYS A 372 -33.19 -37.60 23.04
C LYS A 372 -32.09 -38.24 23.90
N CYS A 373 -31.07 -37.47 24.33
CA CYS A 373 -30.00 -37.99 25.17
C CYS A 373 -30.46 -38.19 26.62
N ASN A 374 -31.32 -37.30 27.14
CA ASN A 374 -31.92 -37.44 28.48
C ASN A 374 -32.96 -38.57 28.55
N GLN A 375 -33.79 -38.76 27.51
CA GLN A 375 -34.71 -39.90 27.44
C GLN A 375 -33.97 -41.26 27.41
N LYS A 376 -32.88 -41.38 26.63
CA LYS A 376 -32.08 -42.61 26.58
C LYS A 376 -31.29 -42.88 27.86
N ARG A 377 -30.86 -41.85 28.59
CA ARG A 377 -30.23 -42.01 29.92
C ARG A 377 -31.23 -42.45 30.99
N ASN A 378 -32.43 -41.87 31.02
CA ASN A 378 -33.46 -42.26 31.99
C ASN A 378 -34.01 -43.67 31.74
N GLN A 379 -34.18 -44.10 30.49
CA GLN A 379 -34.59 -45.48 30.19
C GLN A 379 -33.53 -46.52 30.60
N LYS A 380 -32.24 -46.24 30.37
CA LYS A 380 -31.14 -47.13 30.82
C LYS A 380 -30.96 -47.16 32.35
N CYS A 381 -31.25 -46.05 33.03
CA CYS A 381 -31.19 -46.00 34.49
C CYS A 381 -32.34 -46.78 35.13
N ASN A 382 -33.57 -46.63 34.60
CA ASN A 382 -34.74 -47.36 35.10
C ASN A 382 -34.65 -48.87 34.85
N GLN A 383 -34.14 -49.33 33.71
CA GLN A 383 -33.91 -50.76 33.46
C GLN A 383 -32.84 -51.38 34.38
N LYS A 384 -31.77 -50.65 34.70
CA LYS A 384 -30.74 -51.11 35.65
C LYS A 384 -31.22 -51.13 37.10
N CYS A 385 -32.13 -50.22 37.46
CA CYS A 385 -32.69 -50.17 38.81
C CYS A 385 -33.73 -51.27 39.04
N SER A 386 -34.55 -51.58 38.02
CA SER A 386 -35.53 -52.67 38.10
C SER A 386 -34.89 -54.06 38.08
N GLN A 387 -33.79 -54.27 37.36
CA GLN A 387 -33.03 -55.53 37.41
C GLN A 387 -32.31 -55.78 38.75
N LYS A 388 -31.96 -54.73 39.50
CA LYS A 388 -31.33 -54.86 40.83
C LYS A 388 -32.32 -55.07 41.99
N CYS A 389 -33.61 -54.74 41.79
CA CYS A 389 -34.66 -55.00 42.78
C CYS A 389 -35.23 -56.43 42.71
N SER A 390 -34.98 -57.19 41.65
CA SER A 390 -35.47 -58.57 41.48
C SER A 390 -34.47 -59.65 41.91
N GLN A 391 -33.37 -59.28 42.57
CA GLN A 391 -32.33 -60.20 43.08
C GLN A 391 -32.00 -59.96 44.57
N LYS A 392 -32.98 -59.54 45.37
CA LYS A 392 -32.89 -59.50 46.83
C LYS A 392 -34.06 -60.21 47.47
#